data_AF-A0AAU0UU22-F1
#
_entry.id   AF-A0AAU0UU22-F1
#
_cell.length_a   1.000
_cell.length_b   1.000
_cell.length_c   1.000
_cell.angle_alpha   90.00
_cell.angle_beta   90.00
_cell.angle_gamma   90.00
#
_symmetry.space_group_name_H-M   'P 1'
#
loop_
_entity.id
_entity.type
_entity.pdbx_description
1 polymer ?
#
loop_
_entity_poly.entity_id
_entity_poly.type
_entity_poly.pdbx_seq_one_letter_code
_entity_poly.pdbx_strand_id
1 'polypeptide(L)'
;MVSKVKCVCDVLEEIEDFRSISEFERFQKYIDDLVSAGDLTEVNVRKPYAGFPEQWYQCKECHQIWRLVHPDFPFKGLWNKVK
;
A
#
# COMPACT_ATOMS: atom_id res chain seq x y z
N MET A 1 9.08 -3.75 -27.24
CA MET A 1 10.08 -3.83 -26.16
C MET A 1 9.32 -3.70 -24.86
N VAL A 2 9.18 -4.78 -24.09
CA VAL A 2 8.48 -4.73 -22.80
C VAL A 2 9.47 -4.13 -21.81
N SER A 3 9.22 -2.90 -21.39
CA SER A 3 10.01 -2.24 -20.35
C SER A 3 10.00 -3.13 -19.12
N LYS A 4 11.17 -3.66 -18.73
CA LYS A 4 11.32 -4.38 -17.47
C LYS A 4 11.06 -3.38 -16.36
N VAL A 5 9.90 -3.48 -15.73
CA VAL A 5 9.63 -2.80 -14.46
C VAL A 5 10.67 -3.34 -13.49
N LYS A 6 11.65 -2.51 -13.11
CA LYS A 6 12.71 -2.90 -12.18
C LYS A 6 12.22 -2.87 -10.74
N CYS A 7 11.22 -2.04 -10.44
CA CYS A 7 10.70 -1.84 -9.11
C CYS A 7 9.18 -1.69 -9.19
N VAL A 8 8.44 -2.40 -8.35
CA VAL A 8 6.98 -2.26 -8.25
C VAL A 8 6.55 -0.83 -7.89
N CYS A 9 7.43 -0.04 -7.25
CA CYS A 9 7.15 1.36 -6.94
C CYS A 9 7.02 2.26 -8.18
N ASP A 10 7.48 1.81 -9.35
CA ASP A 10 7.33 2.56 -10.61
C ASP A 10 5.92 2.47 -11.17
N VAL A 11 5.12 1.49 -10.72
CA VAL A 11 3.73 1.27 -11.15
C VAL A 11 2.70 1.59 -10.05
N LEU A 12 3.15 1.73 -8.80
CA LEU A 12 2.29 2.10 -7.68
C LEU A 12 2.07 3.61 -7.66
N GLU A 13 0.80 4.01 -7.61
CA GLU A 13 0.37 5.41 -7.50
C GLU A 13 -0.21 5.67 -6.11
N GLU A 14 -0.09 6.91 -5.62
CA GLU A 14 -0.69 7.31 -4.34
C GLU A 14 -2.21 7.47 -4.49
N ILE A 15 -2.95 7.05 -3.47
CA ILE A 15 -4.41 7.16 -3.41
C ILE A 15 -4.75 7.93 -2.13
N GLU A 16 -5.25 9.15 -2.28
CA GLU A 16 -5.61 10.00 -1.14
C GLU A 16 -6.97 9.62 -0.53
N ASP A 17 -7.89 9.12 -1.35
CA ASP A 17 -9.24 8.71 -0.95
C ASP A 17 -9.76 7.58 -1.85
N PHE A 18 -10.21 6.47 -1.26
CA PHE A 18 -10.98 5.47 -2.01
C PHE A 18 -12.43 5.93 -2.20
N ARG A 19 -13.00 5.69 -3.39
CA ARG A 19 -14.39 6.04 -3.72
C ARG A 19 -15.40 5.13 -3.01
N SER A 20 -14.99 3.93 -2.62
CA SER A 20 -15.85 2.95 -1.95
C SER A 20 -15.05 1.88 -1.21
N ILE A 21 -15.69 1.19 -0.25
CA ILE A 21 -15.11 0.02 0.44
C ILE A 21 -14.71 -1.06 -0.56
N SER A 22 -15.50 -1.31 -1.59
CA SER A 22 -15.18 -2.32 -2.61
C SER A 22 -13.96 -1.96 -3.46
N GLU A 23 -13.67 -0.68 -3.66
CA GLU A 23 -12.42 -0.25 -4.32
C GLU A 23 -11.22 -0.51 -3.41
N PHE A 24 -11.34 -0.18 -2.12
CA PHE A 24 -10.33 -0.49 -1.12
C PHE A 24 -10.04 -1.99 -1.04
N GLU A 25 -11.06 -2.85 -0.96
CA GLU A 25 -10.88 -4.31 -0.89
C GLU A 25 -10.17 -4.87 -2.14
N ARG A 26 -10.50 -4.36 -3.33
CA ARG A 26 -9.81 -4.74 -4.57
C ARG A 26 -8.35 -4.31 -4.56
N PHE A 27 -8.09 -3.10 -4.08
CA PHE A 27 -6.73 -2.59 -3.95
C PHE A 27 -5.93 -3.38 -2.92
N GLN A 28 -6.51 -3.67 -1.76
CA GLN A 28 -5.89 -4.50 -0.73
C GLN A 28 -5.51 -5.87 -1.27
N LYS A 29 -6.42 -6.54 -1.99
CA LYS A 29 -6.10 -7.81 -2.67
C LYS A 29 -4.94 -7.67 -3.66
N TYR A 30 -4.90 -6.58 -4.43
CA TYR A 30 -3.78 -6.32 -5.34
C TYR A 30 -2.45 -6.16 -4.59
N ILE A 31 -2.43 -5.49 -3.44
CA ILE A 31 -1.25 -5.40 -2.58
C ILE A 31 -0.87 -6.78 -2.02
N ASP A 32 -1.84 -7.59 -1.58
CA ASP A 32 -1.58 -8.95 -1.08
C ASP A 32 -0.98 -9.86 -2.16
N ASP A 33 -1.39 -9.69 -3.42
CA ASP A 33 -0.80 -10.39 -4.57
C ASP A 33 0.66 -9.96 -4.78
N LEU A 34 0.98 -8.67 -4.65
CA LEU A 34 2.36 -8.15 -4.71
C LEU A 34 3.23 -8.65 -3.55
N VAL A 35 2.66 -8.78 -2.36
CA VAL A 35 3.34 -9.37 -1.20
C VAL A 35 3.62 -10.84 -1.43
N SER A 36 2.63 -11.57 -1.95
CA SER A 36 2.75 -13.00 -2.27
C SER A 36 3.77 -13.26 -3.39
N ALA A 37 3.89 -12.35 -4.35
CA ALA A 37 4.92 -12.39 -5.39
C ALA A 37 6.33 -12.05 -4.88
N GLY A 38 6.43 -11.47 -3.67
CA GLY A 38 7.69 -11.08 -3.05
C GLY A 38 8.24 -9.72 -3.51
N ASP A 39 7.42 -8.90 -4.19
CA ASP A 39 7.75 -7.54 -4.60
C ASP A 39 7.65 -6.55 -3.43
N LEU A 40 6.69 -6.81 -2.53
CA LEU A 40 6.48 -6.10 -1.27
C LEU A 40 6.61 -7.07 -0.09
N THR A 41 6.98 -6.53 1.08
CA THR A 41 6.98 -7.26 2.34
C THR A 41 6.20 -6.48 3.38
N GLU A 42 5.25 -7.10 4.06
CA GLU A 42 4.56 -6.48 5.18
C GLU A 42 5.56 -6.24 6.33
N VAL A 43 5.59 -5.02 6.86
CA VAL A 43 6.46 -4.62 7.96
C VAL A 43 5.64 -4.15 9.14
N ASN A 44 6.11 -4.48 10.35
CA ASN A 44 5.45 -4.05 11.57
C ASN A 44 5.36 -2.52 11.63
N VAL A 45 4.15 -2.02 11.90
CA VAL A 45 3.88 -0.61 12.14
C VAL A 45 4.67 -0.17 13.38
N ARG A 46 5.73 0.63 13.18
CA ARG A 46 6.61 1.05 14.29
C ARG A 46 6.01 2.18 15.13
N LYS A 47 5.15 3.01 14.53
CA LYS A 47 4.44 4.11 15.21
C LYS A 47 3.04 4.24 14.60
N PRO A 48 1.99 3.80 15.32
CA PRO A 48 0.61 3.90 14.85
C PRO A 48 0.25 5.36 14.56
N TYR A 49 -0.29 5.64 13.38
CA TYR A 49 -0.92 6.92 13.09
C TYR A 49 -2.26 7.02 13.82
N ALA A 50 -2.29 7.78 14.93
CA ALA A 50 -3.49 8.19 15.65
C ALA A 50 -4.49 7.07 16.05
N GLY A 51 -4.04 5.81 16.14
CA GLY A 51 -4.87 4.67 16.55
C GLY A 51 -5.71 4.04 15.45
N PHE A 52 -5.52 4.41 14.17
CA PHE A 52 -6.20 3.77 13.06
C PHE A 52 -5.53 2.44 12.67
N PRO A 53 -6.32 1.44 12.22
CA PRO A 53 -5.76 0.23 11.63
C PRO A 53 -5.04 0.57 10.33
N GLU A 54 -3.73 0.39 10.35
CA GLU A 54 -2.84 0.62 9.20
C GLU A 54 -1.92 -0.58 8.98
N GLN A 55 -1.54 -0.79 7.73
CA GLN A 55 -0.60 -1.81 7.30
C GLN A 55 0.52 -1.14 6.51
N TRP A 56 1.76 -1.50 6.82
CA TRP A 56 2.93 -0.93 6.16
C TRP A 56 3.59 -2.02 5.31
N TYR A 57 4.01 -1.61 4.12
CA TYR A 57 4.61 -2.50 3.13
C TYR A 57 5.94 -1.89 2.66
N GLN A 58 7.00 -2.68 2.72
CA GLN A 58 8.31 -2.27 2.23
C GLN A 58 8.58 -2.93 0.88
N CYS A 59 8.93 -2.12 -0.12
CA CYS A 59 9.40 -2.63 -1.39
C CYS A 59 10.78 -3.27 -1.24
N LYS A 60 10.94 -4.48 -1.78
CA LYS A 60 12.18 -5.23 -1.69
C LYS A 60 13.35 -4.63 -2.49
N GLU A 61 13.05 -4.00 -3.62
CA GLU A 61 14.05 -3.47 -4.55
C GLU A 61 14.58 -2.09 -4.09
N CYS A 62 13.70 -1.13 -3.85
CA CYS A 62 14.09 0.24 -3.52
C CYS A 62 13.98 0.58 -2.03
N HIS A 63 13.53 -0.36 -1.19
CA HIS A 63 13.32 -0.20 0.25
C HIS A 63 12.30 0.90 0.64
N GLN A 64 11.56 1.45 -0.33
CA GLN A 64 10.49 2.43 -0.10
C GLN A 64 9.38 1.78 0.73
N ILE A 65 8.95 2.49 1.78
CA ILE A 65 7.81 2.08 2.60
C ILE A 65 6.56 2.74 2.04
N TRP A 66 5.49 1.96 1.99
CA TRP A 66 4.15 2.36 1.67
C TRP A 66 3.25 2.05 2.85
N ARG A 67 2.23 2.86 3.04
CA ARG A 67 1.24 2.70 4.09
C ARG A 67 -0.14 2.64 3.47
N LEU A 68 -0.87 1.61 3.85
CA LEU A 68 -2.29 1.46 3.64
C LEU A 68 -3.01 1.78 4.95
N VAL A 69 -3.89 2.78 4.94
CA VAL A 69 -4.78 3.08 6.06
C VAL A 69 -6.18 2.62 5.67
N HIS A 70 -6.81 1.82 6.52
CA HIS A 70 -8.16 1.33 6.26
C HIS A 70 -9.19 2.47 6.28
N PRO A 71 -10.24 2.40 5.45
CA PRO A 71 -11.38 3.31 5.55
C PRO A 71 -12.10 3.11 6.89
N ASP A 72 -12.37 4.20 7.60
CA ASP A 72 -13.15 4.26 8.84
C ASP A 72 -14.02 5.51 8.80
N PHE A 73 -15.33 5.35 8.57
CA PHE A 73 -16.22 6.46 8.21
C PHE A 73 -16.12 7.63 9.22
N PRO A 74 -15.90 8.88 8.77
CA PRO A 74 -15.99 9.40 7.39
C PRO A 74 -14.69 9.33 6.58
N PHE A 75 -13.61 8.78 7.14
CA PHE A 75 -12.33 8.63 6.46
C PHE A 75 -12.39 7.50 5.42
N LYS A 76 -11.92 7.79 4.20
CA LYS A 76 -12.08 6.90 3.04
C LYS A 76 -10.89 5.96 2.82
N GLY A 77 -9.93 5.93 3.73
CA GLY A 77 -8.70 5.17 3.56
C GLY A 77 -7.73 5.88 2.63
N LEU A 78 -6.44 5.55 2.74
CA LEU A 78 -5.42 6.10 1.86
C LEU A 78 -4.30 5.07 1.61
N TRP A 79 -3.60 5.27 0.51
CA TRP A 79 -2.38 4.57 0.16
C TRP A 79 -1.31 5.58 -0.21
N ASN A 80 -0.25 5.69 0.60
CA ASN A 80 0.78 6.68 0.36
C ASN A 80 2.18 6.19 0.71
N LYS A 81 3.20 6.88 0.20
CA LYS A 81 4.59 6.62 0.58
C LYS A 81 4.85 7.13 1.99
N VAL A 82 5.53 6.33 2.79
CA VAL A 82 6.10 6.73 4.08
C VAL A 82 7.60 6.87 3.89
N LYS A 83 8.09 8.10 3.84
CA LYS A 83 9.51 8.42 3.69
C LYS A 83 9.87 9.57 4.63
#